data_AF-A0A411ZSY3-F1
#
_entry.id   AF-A0A411ZSY3-F1
#
_cell.length_a   1.000
_cell.length_b   1.000
_cell.length_c   1.000
_cell.angle_alpha   90.00
_cell.angle_beta   90.00
_cell.angle_gamma   90.00
#
_symmetry.space_group_name_H-M   'P 1'
#
loop_
_entity.id
_entity.type
_entity.pdbx_description
1 polymer ?
#
loop_
_entity_poly.entity_id
_entity_poly.type
_entity_poly.pdbx_seq_one_letter_code
_entity_poly.pdbx_strand_id
1 'polypeptide(L)'
;MDITISFDRRSYKWCKQEHVNLVRLKTYEKQLNRQLESYKYVLLRDVFEVLGIPVTKESLTAGWVYDTMKTGFFEFKLHPKSNGVIEVILSDMEKDIRYAFPSGKSFPGLYSFS
;
A
#
# COMPACT_ATOMS: atom_id res chain seq x y z
N MET A 1 -0.30 -4.58 11.27
CA MET A 1 0.63 -5.64 10.80
C MET A 1 1.73 -4.97 10.04
N ASP A 2 2.96 -5.49 10.17
CA ASP A 2 4.12 -4.89 9.52
C ASP A 2 4.73 -5.90 8.55
N ILE A 3 5.04 -5.45 7.32
CA ILE A 3 5.73 -6.26 6.32
C ILE A 3 6.91 -5.47 5.73
N THR A 4 7.98 -6.19 5.43
CA THR A 4 9.17 -5.63 4.79
C THR A 4 9.27 -6.18 3.37
N ILE A 5 9.41 -5.27 2.41
CA ILE A 5 9.52 -5.57 0.99
C ILE A 5 10.89 -5.13 0.50
N SER A 6 11.57 -5.98 -0.26
CA SER A 6 12.80 -5.62 -0.95
C SER A 6 12.50 -5.02 -2.32
N PHE A 7 12.78 -3.73 -2.48
CA PHE A 7 12.76 -3.07 -3.79
C PHE A 7 14.15 -3.14 -4.41
N ASP A 8 14.33 -4.07 -5.34
CA ASP A 8 15.61 -4.41 -5.97
C ASP A 8 15.46 -4.63 -7.49
N ARG A 9 16.56 -5.03 -8.14
CA ARG A 9 16.65 -5.31 -9.57
C ARG A 9 15.64 -6.34 -10.12
N ARG A 10 14.96 -7.11 -9.27
CA ARG A 10 13.90 -8.05 -9.69
C ARG A 10 12.60 -7.32 -9.99
N SER A 11 12.38 -6.14 -9.39
CA SER A 11 11.31 -5.24 -9.81
C SER A 11 11.68 -4.59 -11.14
N TYR A 12 10.80 -4.72 -12.13
CA TYR A 12 10.97 -4.04 -13.42
C TYR A 12 10.90 -2.50 -13.30
N LYS A 13 10.45 -1.98 -12.14
CA LYS A 13 10.43 -0.54 -11.82
C LYS A 13 11.72 -0.06 -11.18
N TRP A 14 12.66 -0.94 -10.83
CA TRP A 14 13.92 -0.56 -10.21
C TRP A 14 14.90 0.02 -11.24
N CYS A 15 15.68 1.02 -10.82
CA CYS A 15 16.72 1.67 -11.62
C CYS A 15 18.08 1.57 -10.91
N LYS A 16 19.18 1.58 -11.68
CA LYS A 16 20.54 1.60 -11.12
C LYS A 16 20.84 2.83 -10.27
N GLN A 17 20.19 3.96 -10.55
CA GLN A 17 20.39 5.20 -9.82
C GLN A 17 19.51 5.21 -8.56
N GLU A 18 20.12 5.10 -7.39
CA GLU A 18 19.41 5.00 -6.11
C GLU A 18 18.46 6.18 -5.85
N HIS A 19 18.91 7.41 -6.09
CA HIS A 19 18.09 8.61 -5.89
C HIS A 19 16.80 8.58 -6.74
N VAL A 20 16.85 8.02 -7.95
CA VAL A 20 15.68 7.86 -8.82
C VAL A 20 14.69 6.88 -8.19
N ASN A 21 15.17 5.80 -7.58
CA ASN A 21 14.31 4.85 -6.88
C ASN A 21 13.65 5.48 -5.66
N LEU A 22 14.39 6.26 -4.87
CA LEU A 22 13.85 6.94 -3.69
C LEU A 22 12.76 7.94 -4.07
N VAL A 23 13.00 8.76 -5.10
CA VAL A 23 12.00 9.70 -5.62
C VAL A 23 10.76 8.94 -6.10
N ARG A 24 10.94 7.86 -6.85
CA ARG A 24 9.86 7.01 -7.35
C ARG A 24 9.02 6.40 -6.22
N LEU A 25 9.66 5.85 -5.19
CA LEU A 25 8.98 5.27 -4.03
C LEU A 25 8.15 6.33 -3.28
N LYS A 26 8.69 7.55 -3.10
CA LYS A 26 7.92 8.66 -2.52
C LYS A 26 6.81 9.17 -3.44
N THR A 27 6.94 9.07 -4.76
CA THR A 27 5.83 9.33 -5.69
C THR A 27 4.71 8.30 -5.53
N TYR A 28 5.05 7.01 -5.40
CA TYR A 28 4.06 5.94 -5.17
C TYR A 28 3.34 6.10 -3.84
N GLU A 29 4.07 6.41 -2.76
CA GLU A 29 3.49 6.72 -1.45
C GLU A 29 2.45 7.85 -1.57
N LYS A 30 2.78 8.95 -2.24
CA LYS A 30 1.85 10.07 -2.45
C LYS A 30 0.63 9.68 -3.29
N GLN A 31 0.83 8.89 -4.35
CA GLN A 31 -0.27 8.43 -5.20
C GLN A 31 -1.25 7.57 -4.41
N LEU A 32 -0.74 6.61 -3.64
CA LEU A 32 -1.55 5.72 -2.83
C LEU A 32 -2.24 6.47 -1.68
N ASN A 33 -1.58 7.45 -1.06
CA ASN A 33 -2.21 8.29 -0.04
C ASN A 33 -3.37 9.13 -0.60
N ARG A 34 -3.28 9.62 -1.84
CA ARG A 34 -4.42 10.25 -2.53
C ARG A 34 -5.56 9.27 -2.79
N GLN A 35 -5.22 8.02 -3.13
CA GLN A 35 -6.21 6.94 -3.29
C GLN A 35 -6.90 6.64 -1.94
N LEU A 36 -6.12 6.55 -0.86
CA LEU A 36 -6.63 6.34 0.50
C LEU A 36 -7.60 7.45 0.91
N GLU A 37 -7.26 8.71 0.63
CA GLU A 37 -8.12 9.84 0.92
C GLU A 37 -9.43 9.82 0.10
N SER A 38 -9.34 9.44 -1.17
CA SER A 38 -10.47 9.45 -2.10
C SER A 38 -11.43 8.28 -1.88
N TYR A 39 -10.91 7.05 -1.82
CA TYR A 39 -11.70 5.83 -1.72
C TYR A 39 -11.91 5.34 -0.29
N LYS A 40 -11.23 5.96 0.68
CA LYS A 40 -11.24 5.60 2.11
C LYS A 40 -10.56 4.26 2.43
N TYR A 41 -9.93 3.63 1.46
CA TYR A 41 -9.07 2.46 1.67
C TYR A 41 -8.01 2.34 0.57
N VAL A 42 -6.96 1.58 0.85
CA VAL A 42 -5.95 1.11 -0.09
C VAL A 42 -5.64 -0.35 0.23
N LEU A 43 -5.62 -1.21 -0.78
CA LEU A 43 -5.25 -2.61 -0.60
C LEU A 43 -3.73 -2.78 -0.72
N LEU A 44 -3.20 -3.79 -0.04
CA LEU A 44 -1.80 -4.18 -0.21
C LEU A 44 -1.50 -4.59 -1.65
N ARG A 45 -2.48 -5.15 -2.35
CA ARG A 45 -2.44 -5.39 -3.80
C ARG A 45 -1.99 -4.14 -4.55
N ASP A 46 -2.58 -2.98 -4.26
CA ASP A 46 -2.29 -1.74 -4.98
C ASP A 46 -0.82 -1.33 -4.77
N VAL A 47 -0.30 -1.55 -3.56
CA VAL A 47 1.12 -1.34 -3.24
C VAL A 47 2.01 -2.30 -4.03
N PHE A 48 1.65 -3.58 -4.10
CA PHE A 48 2.42 -4.57 -4.86
C PHE A 48 2.45 -4.24 -6.35
N GLU A 49 1.32 -3.81 -6.93
CA GLU A 49 1.24 -3.42 -8.34
C GLU A 49 2.16 -2.24 -8.67
N VAL A 50 2.18 -1.18 -7.85
CA VAL A 50 3.07 -0.03 -8.09
C VAL A 50 4.55 -0.37 -7.88
N LEU A 51 4.84 -1.27 -6.93
CA LEU A 51 6.21 -1.76 -6.69
C LEU A 51 6.66 -2.81 -7.73
N GLY A 52 5.76 -3.29 -8.58
CA GLY A 52 6.05 -4.30 -9.60
C GLY A 52 6.28 -5.70 -9.00
N ILE A 53 5.56 -6.02 -7.92
CA ILE A 53 5.64 -7.27 -7.18
C ILE A 53 4.40 -8.12 -7.54
N PRO A 54 4.54 -9.45 -7.66
CA PRO A 54 3.40 -10.33 -7.86
C PRO A 54 2.37 -10.21 -6.73
N VAL A 55 1.11 -10.00 -7.11
CA VAL A 55 -0.04 -9.97 -6.20
C VAL A 55 -0.22 -11.36 -5.56
N THR A 56 -0.47 -11.40 -4.26
CA THR A 56 -0.79 -12.63 -3.51
C THR A 56 -2.23 -12.63 -3.00
N LYS A 57 -2.75 -13.78 -2.56
CA LYS A 57 -4.10 -13.87 -1.99
C LYS A 57 -4.28 -12.97 -0.77
N GLU A 58 -3.27 -12.92 0.09
CA GLU A 58 -3.26 -12.09 1.30
C GLU A 58 -3.31 -10.60 0.95
N SER A 59 -2.65 -10.20 -0.14
CA SER A 59 -2.64 -8.79 -0.58
C SER A 59 -4.01 -8.29 -1.06
N LEU A 60 -4.93 -9.19 -1.40
CA LEU A 60 -6.30 -8.85 -1.81
C LEU A 60 -7.21 -8.49 -0.64
N THR A 61 -6.86 -8.92 0.57
CA THR A 61 -7.66 -8.66 1.78
C THR A 61 -6.97 -7.68 2.72
N ALA A 62 -5.64 -7.68 2.76
CA ALA A 62 -4.88 -6.79 3.63
C ALA A 62 -4.82 -5.36 3.06
N GLY A 63 -4.81 -4.36 3.92
CA GLY A 63 -4.75 -2.97 3.49
C GLY A 63 -4.91 -1.94 4.60
N TRP A 64 -5.05 -0.68 4.20
CA TRP A 64 -5.24 0.47 5.07
C TRP A 64 -6.64 1.03 4.88
N VAL A 65 -7.25 1.44 5.98
CA VAL A 65 -8.51 2.18 5.99
C VAL A 65 -8.23 3.60 6.43
N TYR A 66 -8.85 4.56 5.75
CA TYR A 66 -8.71 5.97 6.09
C TYR A 66 -9.43 6.23 7.41
N ASP A 67 -8.65 6.64 8.41
CA ASP A 67 -9.14 7.01 9.74
C ASP A 67 -8.93 8.51 9.92
N THR A 68 -10.01 9.25 10.17
CA THR A 68 -9.97 10.70 10.41
C THR A 68 -9.37 11.07 11.77
N MET A 69 -9.27 10.11 12.69
CA MET A 69 -8.78 10.29 14.06
C MET A 69 -7.29 9.99 14.19
N LYS A 70 -6.73 9.20 13.28
CA LYS A 70 -5.28 9.03 13.10
C LYS A 70 -4.79 9.99 12.02
N THR A 71 -3.50 10.28 11.98
CA THR A 71 -2.88 10.88 10.79
C THR A 71 -3.12 9.93 9.62
N GLY A 72 -4.22 10.14 8.87
CA GLY A 72 -4.89 9.16 8.00
C GLY A 72 -4.14 8.74 6.74
N PHE A 73 -2.81 8.88 6.73
CA PHE A 73 -1.93 8.50 5.64
C PHE A 73 -0.92 7.48 6.15
N PHE A 74 -0.62 6.48 5.33
CA PHE A 74 0.47 5.55 5.63
C PHE A 74 1.78 6.08 5.03
N GLU A 75 2.90 5.64 5.60
CA GLU A 75 4.23 6.01 5.15
C GLU A 75 5.04 4.77 4.75
N PHE A 76 5.78 4.86 3.64
CA PHE A 76 6.85 3.94 3.33
C PHE A 76 8.07 4.29 4.18
N LYS A 77 8.37 3.48 5.19
CA LYS A 77 9.65 3.59 5.90
C LYS A 77 10.74 2.95 5.03
N LEU A 78 11.59 3.79 4.46
CA LEU A 78 12.62 3.40 3.50
C LEU A 78 13.96 3.18 4.20
N HIS A 79 14.55 2.01 4.00
CA HIS A 79 15.89 1.66 4.48
C HIS A 79 16.78 1.24 3.31
N PRO A 80 17.50 2.19 2.68
CA PRO A 80 18.48 1.87 1.64
C PRO A 80 19.63 1.04 2.22
N LYS A 81 20.09 0.05 1.46
CA LYS A 81 21.24 -0.79 1.79
C LYS A 81 22.41 -0.48 0.86
N SER A 82 23.63 -0.76 1.30
CA SER A 82 24.86 -0.56 0.53
C SER A 82 24.94 -1.34 -0.78
N ASN A 83 24.13 -2.39 -0.95
CA ASN A 83 24.04 -3.19 -2.18
C ASN A 83 23.01 -2.65 -3.20
N GLY A 84 22.41 -1.48 -2.94
CA GLY A 84 21.43 -0.83 -3.82
C GLY A 84 19.99 -1.35 -3.68
N VAL A 85 19.75 -2.30 -2.76
CA VAL A 85 18.40 -2.71 -2.36
C VAL A 85 17.81 -1.64 -1.43
N ILE A 86 16.53 -1.31 -1.62
CA ILE A 86 15.80 -0.46 -0.68
C ILE A 86 14.76 -1.34 0.02
N GLU A 87 14.89 -1.49 1.33
CA GLU A 87 13.84 -2.13 2.13
C GLU A 87 12.71 -1.11 2.36
N VAL A 88 11.51 -1.47 1.94
CA VAL A 88 10.28 -0.72 2.13
C VAL A 88 9.49 -1.40 3.23
N ILE A 89 9.39 -0.77 4.40
CA ILE A 89 8.60 -1.28 5.52
C ILE A 89 7.22 -0.62 5.47
N LEU A 90 6.19 -1.46 5.45
CA LEU A 90 4.79 -1.09 5.46
C LEU A 90 4.20 -1.49 6.81
N SER A 91 3.81 -0.50 7.62
CA SER A 91 3.26 -0.67 8.97
C SER A 91 1.76 -0.35 9.00
N ASP A 92 1.12 -0.62 10.14
CA ASP A 92 -0.26 -0.18 10.45
C ASP A 92 -1.34 -0.70 9.49
N MET A 93 -1.05 -1.81 8.83
CA MET A 93 -1.97 -2.47 7.90
C MET A 93 -2.92 -3.42 8.64
N GLU A 94 -4.19 -3.42 8.25
CA GLU A 94 -5.18 -4.42 8.64
C GLU A 94 -5.00 -5.69 7.81
N LYS A 95 -5.12 -6.86 8.45
CA LYS A 95 -4.99 -8.16 7.76
C LYS A 95 -6.15 -8.44 6.82
N ASP A 96 -7.32 -7.92 7.15
CA ASP A 96 -8.53 -8.06 6.38
C ASP A 96 -9.39 -6.81 6.53
N ILE A 97 -9.37 -5.96 5.50
CA ILE A 97 -10.09 -4.68 5.50
C ILE A 97 -11.61 -4.87 5.57
N ARG A 98 -12.14 -6.06 5.25
CA ARG A 98 -13.60 -6.30 5.26
C ARG A 98 -14.20 -6.15 6.65
N TYR A 99 -13.42 -6.41 7.69
CA TYR A 99 -13.84 -6.23 9.08
C TYR A 99 -13.57 -4.83 9.63
N ALA A 100 -12.79 -4.01 8.90
CA ALA A 100 -12.47 -2.64 9.29
C ALA A 100 -13.59 -1.65 8.93
N PHE A 101 -14.52 -2.04 8.04
CA PHE A 101 -15.75 -1.29 7.82
C PHE A 101 -16.81 -1.72 8.83
N PRO A 102 -17.37 -0.80 9.65
CA PRO A 102 -18.43 -1.16 10.59
C PRO A 102 -19.61 -1.76 9.82
N SER A 103 -19.95 -3.01 10.15
CA SER A 103 -20.96 -3.85 9.51
C SER A 103 -22.41 -3.38 9.73
N GLY A 104 -22.67 -2.07 9.69
CA GLY A 104 -23.95 -1.50 10.13
C GLY A 104 -24.41 -0.24 9.40
N LYS A 105 -23.69 0.26 8.38
CA LYS A 105 -24.22 1.31 7.50
C LYS A 105 -24.33 0.75 6.10
N SER A 106 -25.54 0.37 5.72
CA SER A 106 -25.93 0.15 4.33
C SER A 106 -25.41 1.34 3.52
N PHE A 107 -24.48 1.10 2.62
CA PHE A 107 -24.17 2.06 1.57
C PHE A 107 -25.29 1.91 0.52
N PRO A 108 -26.17 2.90 0.35
CA PRO A 108 -27.18 2.83 -0.70
C PRO A 108 -26.42 2.97 -2.02
N GLY A 109 -26.17 1.86 -2.72
CA GLY A 109 -25.52 1.89 -4.03
C GLY A 109 -24.75 0.66 -4.47
N LEU A 110 -24.48 -0.32 -3.60
CA LEU A 110 -23.92 -1.60 -4.03
C LEU A 110 -25.03 -2.65 -4.16
N TYR A 111 -25.59 -2.65 -5.36
CA TYR A 111 -26.45 -3.65 -6.00
C TYR A 111 -26.64 -4.96 -5.24
N SER A 112 -27.89 -5.19 -4.83
CA SER A 112 -28.45 -6.54 -4.76
C SER A 112 -28.40 -7.14 -6.17
N PHE A 113 -27.58 -8.17 -6.36
CA PHE A 113 -27.82 -9.10 -7.47
C PHE A 113 -29.00 -9.98 -7.06
N SER A 114 -30.18 -9.60 -7.53
CA SER A 114 -31.31 -10.51 -7.75
C SER A 114 -31.04 -11.40 -8.95
#